data_AF-A0A923LD74-F1
#
_entry.id   AF-A0A923LD74-F1
#
_cell.length_a   1.000
_cell.length_b   1.000
_cell.length_c   1.000
_cell.angle_alpha   90.00
_cell.angle_beta   90.00
_cell.angle_gamma   90.00
#
_symmetry.space_group_name_H-M   'P 1'
#
loop_
_entity.id
_entity.type
_entity.pdbx_description
1 polymer ?
#
loop_
_entity_poly.entity_id
_entity_poly.type
_entity_poly.pdbx_seq_one_letter_code
_entity_poly.pdbx_strand_id
1 'polypeptide(L)'
;MSEEKMKFSDMSASLKLRYVIYRLLSLAVIVAGAMFIVKGYYSRFFISVGTVILIIGIAMWMMASPDSYNSSTDMVQMIAMDRPRKIEEFYEAYKDVPTPLGSCYLAKFRTMRRPALAFGPSSEGDYLYFWLTGDGNLGYIGYSFLTSMIKERITEPLHPLNENFGTNAAAYICYHSDIMLMQKGLKKSMEHFVKTGEVLPVLESRHSTVYTFTEDFKLMGQRFDLRNEDGELIYHIEGTMPLKQFYIYDAQNTEIFRVEKRILHALPTYDFYYRGEEYGRLEKKFQLIRDTFTMNVKEGKLVLREYAGSLGHNFFVLLNDRMLGSIMENLEFTLKNVVFDNSVVICYEEQYLPLLTAMAIMVAREIARDDEKENA
;
A
#
# COMPACT_ATOMS: atom_id res chain seq x y z
N MET A 1 13.99 -1.35 -9.86
CA MET A 1 15.07 -0.37 -9.60
C MET A 1 14.78 0.11 -8.21
N SER A 2 15.36 -0.57 -7.21
CA SER A 2 14.95 -0.50 -5.79
C SER A 2 14.69 0.93 -5.35
N GLU A 3 13.64 1.18 -4.56
CA GLU A 3 13.43 2.44 -3.81
C GLU A 3 14.77 3.03 -3.34
N GLU A 4 15.36 3.93 -4.13
CA GLU A 4 16.65 4.51 -3.83
C GLU A 4 16.37 5.55 -2.77
N LYS A 5 16.63 5.18 -1.51
CA LYS A 5 16.47 6.07 -0.38
C LYS A 5 17.22 7.37 -0.66
N MET A 6 16.51 8.48 -0.57
CA MET A 6 17.07 9.81 -0.74
C MET A 6 18.20 10.00 0.27
N LYS A 7 19.44 10.04 -0.21
CA LYS A 7 20.59 10.22 0.67
C LYS A 7 20.58 11.65 1.21
N PHE A 8 21.10 11.82 2.42
CA PHE A 8 21.22 13.15 3.03
C PHE A 8 22.01 14.13 2.14
N SER A 9 22.98 13.65 1.37
CA SER A 9 23.74 14.45 0.39
C SER A 9 22.83 15.12 -0.65
N ASP A 10 21.79 14.43 -1.07
CA ASP A 10 20.95 14.77 -2.22
C ASP A 10 19.79 15.69 -1.81
N MET A 11 19.65 15.97 -0.52
CA MET A 11 18.65 16.87 0.03
C MET A 11 19.00 18.34 -0.22
N SER A 12 17.98 19.15 -0.51
CA SER A 12 18.08 20.61 -0.53
C SER A 12 18.48 21.15 0.84
N ALA A 13 19.06 22.36 0.89
CA ALA A 13 19.54 22.95 2.15
C ALA A 13 18.42 23.10 3.20
N SER A 14 17.23 23.51 2.76
CA SER A 14 16.04 23.62 3.61
C SER A 14 15.61 22.26 4.17
N LEU A 15 15.64 21.20 3.35
CA LEU A 15 15.31 19.85 3.78
C LEU A 15 16.35 19.27 4.73
N LYS A 16 17.65 19.53 4.51
CA LYS A 16 18.73 19.14 5.44
C LYS A 16 18.53 19.77 6.82
N LEU A 17 18.26 21.08 6.85
CA LEU A 17 18.00 21.79 8.10
C LEU A 17 16.78 21.22 8.83
N ARG A 18 15.68 21.03 8.12
CA ARG A 18 14.46 20.40 8.66
C ARG A 18 14.76 19.01 9.21
N TYR A 19 15.44 18.16 8.45
CA TYR A 19 15.79 16.80 8.85
C TYR A 19 16.53 16.78 10.19
N VAL A 20 17.56 17.63 10.33
CA VAL A 20 18.34 17.74 11.57
C VAL A 20 17.47 18.22 12.73
N ILE A 21 16.69 19.29 12.54
CA ILE A 21 15.81 19.85 13.59
C ILE A 21 14.80 18.80 14.06
N TYR A 22 14.09 18.15 13.12
CA TYR A 22 13.08 17.16 13.45
C TYR A 22 13.68 15.96 14.17
N ARG A 23 14.86 15.46 13.75
CA ARG A 23 15.55 14.35 14.40
C ARG A 23 16.02 14.68 15.81
N LEU A 24 16.56 15.88 16.03
CA LEU A 24 16.98 16.32 17.37
C LEU A 24 15.78 16.52 18.31
N LEU A 25 14.73 17.21 17.84
CA LEU A 25 13.53 17.44 18.64
C LEU A 25 12.80 16.14 18.96
N SER A 26 12.64 15.24 17.98
CA SER A 26 12.02 13.93 18.20
C SER A 26 12.81 13.08 19.19
N LEU A 27 14.15 13.05 19.10
CA LEU A 27 14.97 12.33 20.08
C LEU A 27 14.76 12.87 21.50
N ALA A 28 14.72 14.19 21.67
CA ALA A 28 14.44 14.82 22.97
C ALA A 28 13.06 14.42 23.51
N VAL A 29 12.02 14.41 22.66
CA VAL A 29 10.65 14.01 23.03
C VAL A 29 10.59 12.52 23.39
N ILE A 30 11.24 11.64 22.63
CA ILE A 30 11.30 10.19 22.91
C ILE A 30 11.97 9.93 24.26
N VAL A 31 13.11 10.58 24.51
CA VAL A 31 13.85 10.45 25.78
C VAL A 31 13.01 10.97 26.94
N ALA A 32 12.31 12.11 26.78
CA ALA A 32 11.40 12.63 27.78
C ALA A 32 10.24 11.65 28.08
N GLY A 33 9.61 11.09 27.05
CA GLY A 33 8.55 10.08 27.20
C GLY A 33 9.04 8.84 27.96
N ALA A 34 10.18 8.29 27.56
CA ALA A 34 10.78 7.14 28.23
C ALA A 34 11.12 7.43 29.71
N MET A 35 11.71 8.60 30.01
CA MET A 35 11.98 9.01 31.39
C MET A 35 10.71 9.17 32.22
N PHE A 36 9.62 9.66 31.61
CA PHE A 36 8.34 9.81 32.27
C PHE A 36 7.73 8.46 32.66
N ILE A 37 7.82 7.47 31.77
CA ILE A 37 7.43 6.08 32.04
C ILE A 37 8.29 5.48 33.17
N VAL A 38 9.63 5.59 33.06
CA VAL A 38 10.54 4.99 34.04
C VAL A 38 10.40 5.62 35.43
N LYS A 39 10.23 6.93 35.54
CA LYS A 39 10.05 7.59 36.85
C LYS A 39 8.66 7.35 37.44
N GLY A 40 7.66 7.19 36.59
CA GLY A 40 6.26 7.00 36.97
C GLY A 40 5.77 5.55 36.90
N TYR A 41 6.65 4.56 36.85
CA TYR A 41 6.31 3.17 36.52
C TYR A 41 5.29 2.50 37.46
N TYR A 42 5.10 3.01 38.67
CA TYR A 42 4.09 2.52 39.61
C TYR A 42 2.68 3.05 39.32
N SER A 43 2.55 4.06 38.45
CA SER A 43 1.29 4.73 38.18
C SER A 43 0.88 4.58 36.72
N ARG A 44 -0.29 3.97 36.51
CA ARG A 44 -0.90 3.82 35.18
C ARG A 44 -1.04 5.15 34.45
N PHE A 45 -1.35 6.23 35.17
CA PHE A 45 -1.48 7.57 34.58
C PHE A 45 -0.16 8.03 33.95
N PHE A 46 0.96 7.91 34.67
CA PHE A 46 2.27 8.33 34.16
C PHE A 46 2.75 7.46 33.00
N ILE A 47 2.51 6.15 33.07
CA ILE A 47 2.78 5.25 31.96
C ILE A 47 2.01 5.70 30.71
N SER A 48 0.69 5.91 30.82
CA SER A 48 -0.14 6.31 29.67
C SER A 48 0.32 7.64 29.06
N VAL A 49 0.57 8.66 29.87
CA VAL A 49 1.05 9.96 29.38
C VAL A 49 2.43 9.85 28.74
N GLY A 50 3.35 9.11 29.36
CA GLY A 50 4.68 8.87 28.81
C GLY A 50 4.64 8.12 27.48
N THR A 51 3.73 7.15 27.33
CA THR A 51 3.49 6.44 26.07
C THR A 51 2.98 7.38 24.98
N VAL A 52 2.03 8.27 25.28
CA VAL A 52 1.55 9.28 24.31
C VAL A 52 2.68 10.20 23.85
N ILE A 53 3.53 10.66 24.78
CA ILE A 53 4.70 11.48 24.44
C ILE A 53 5.66 10.70 23.53
N LEU A 54 5.89 9.43 23.82
CA LEU A 54 6.75 8.56 23.03
C LEU A 54 6.20 8.37 21.61
N ILE A 55 4.89 8.14 21.46
CA ILE A 55 4.21 8.07 20.15
C ILE A 55 4.40 9.37 19.37
N ILE A 56 4.21 10.53 20.00
CA ILE A 56 4.42 11.85 19.37
C ILE A 56 5.88 11.98 18.90
N GLY A 57 6.84 11.60 19.73
CA GLY A 57 8.26 11.64 19.40
C GLY A 57 8.60 10.77 18.19
N ILE A 58 8.08 9.54 18.14
CA ILE A 58 8.25 8.63 16.99
C ILE A 58 7.58 9.22 15.73
N ALA A 59 6.36 9.75 15.84
CA ALA A 59 5.68 10.40 14.71
C ALA A 59 6.49 11.57 14.14
N MET A 60 7.06 12.41 15.00
CA MET A 60 7.96 13.50 14.60
C MET A 60 9.22 12.98 13.89
N TRP A 61 9.81 11.89 14.38
CA TRP A 61 10.98 11.26 13.75
C TRP A 61 10.66 10.78 12.32
N MET A 62 9.46 10.22 12.12
CA MET A 62 8.99 9.76 10.80
C MET A 62 8.74 10.92 9.84
N MET A 63 8.28 12.08 10.31
CA MET A 63 8.05 13.28 9.50
C MET A 63 9.32 14.03 9.04
N ALA A 64 10.51 13.56 9.44
CA ALA A 64 11.78 14.24 9.20
C ALA A 64 12.25 14.21 7.74
N SER A 65 11.91 13.16 6.99
CA SER A 65 12.26 13.00 5.57
C SER A 65 11.16 12.27 4.80
N PRO A 66 11.09 12.45 3.46
CA PRO A 66 10.16 11.69 2.61
C PRO A 66 10.30 10.19 2.79
N ASP A 67 11.53 9.65 2.81
CA ASP A 67 11.75 8.22 3.00
C ASP A 67 11.16 7.69 4.31
N SER A 68 11.41 8.40 5.41
CA SER A 68 10.92 7.98 6.72
C SER A 68 9.39 8.10 6.81
N TYR A 69 8.82 9.13 6.20
CA TYR A 69 7.38 9.38 6.21
C TYR A 69 6.63 8.38 5.31
N ASN A 70 7.07 8.19 4.08
CA ASN A 70 6.46 7.29 3.10
C ASN A 70 6.59 5.83 3.54
N SER A 71 7.64 5.48 4.28
CA SER A 71 7.74 4.16 4.90
C SER A 71 6.70 3.92 6.01
N SER A 72 6.12 4.99 6.58
CA SER A 72 5.19 4.91 7.71
C SER A 72 3.71 4.88 7.33
N THR A 73 3.36 5.32 6.13
CA THR A 73 1.97 5.36 5.65
C THR A 73 1.93 5.28 4.12
N ASP A 74 0.90 4.64 3.57
CA ASP A 74 0.62 4.66 2.13
C ASP A 74 -0.43 5.71 1.75
N MET A 75 -1.27 6.15 2.71
CA MET A 75 -2.41 7.06 2.48
C MET A 75 -2.01 8.41 1.89
N VAL A 76 -0.89 8.96 2.34
CA VAL A 76 -0.34 10.23 1.85
C VAL A 76 1.15 10.03 1.62
N GLN A 77 1.62 10.38 0.44
CA GLN A 77 3.03 10.30 0.08
C GLN A 77 3.65 11.69 0.01
N MET A 78 4.77 11.87 0.71
CA MET A 78 5.59 13.07 0.72
C MET A 78 6.58 13.05 -0.45
N ILE A 79 6.75 14.20 -1.08
CA ILE A 79 7.69 14.45 -2.17
C ILE A 79 8.57 15.63 -1.77
N ALA A 80 9.89 15.46 -1.85
CA ALA A 80 10.84 16.56 -1.64
C ALA A 80 11.01 17.38 -2.92
N MET A 81 11.00 18.71 -2.77
CA MET A 81 11.26 19.63 -3.87
C MET A 81 12.76 19.96 -3.97
N ASP A 82 13.24 20.16 -5.18
CA ASP A 82 14.59 20.61 -5.53
C ASP A 82 14.86 22.06 -5.09
N ARG A 83 13.83 22.91 -5.20
CA ARG A 83 13.75 24.28 -4.71
C ARG A 83 12.33 24.58 -4.22
N PRO A 84 12.08 25.71 -3.51
CA PRO A 84 10.73 26.18 -3.31
C PRO A 84 9.94 26.23 -4.64
N ARG A 85 8.88 25.42 -4.72
CA ARG A 85 7.96 25.34 -5.87
C ARG A 85 6.62 25.99 -5.55
N LYS A 86 5.89 26.39 -6.59
CA LYS A 86 4.50 26.84 -6.53
C LYS A 86 3.57 25.79 -7.12
N ILE A 87 2.30 25.78 -6.69
CA ILE A 87 1.33 24.76 -7.12
C ILE A 87 0.97 24.93 -8.60
N GLU A 88 1.02 26.17 -9.10
CA GLU A 88 0.77 26.51 -10.49
C GLU A 88 1.81 25.89 -11.43
N GLU A 89 3.06 25.68 -10.98
CA GLU A 89 4.08 24.99 -11.78
C GLU A 89 3.68 23.54 -12.06
N PHE A 90 3.04 22.88 -11.08
CA PHE A 90 2.52 21.53 -11.24
C PHE A 90 1.21 21.53 -12.03
N TYR A 91 0.33 22.51 -11.84
CA TYR A 91 -0.88 22.63 -12.65
C TYR A 91 -0.54 22.71 -14.14
N GLU A 92 0.37 23.62 -14.51
CA GLU A 92 0.75 23.80 -15.92
C GLU A 92 1.38 22.54 -16.53
N ALA A 93 2.16 21.79 -15.75
CA ALA A 93 2.78 20.54 -16.19
C ALA A 93 1.79 19.37 -16.31
N TYR A 94 0.77 19.31 -15.44
CA TYR A 94 -0.12 18.15 -15.32
C TYR A 94 -1.54 18.36 -15.88
N LYS A 95 -1.95 19.58 -16.23
CA LYS A 95 -3.32 19.88 -16.72
C LYS A 95 -3.72 19.12 -17.98
N ASP A 96 -2.75 18.70 -18.79
CA ASP A 96 -2.99 17.96 -20.04
C ASP A 96 -2.63 16.47 -19.92
N VAL A 97 -2.22 16.01 -18.73
CA VAL A 97 -1.90 14.59 -18.50
C VAL A 97 -3.20 13.82 -18.31
N PRO A 98 -3.53 12.88 -19.23
CA PRO A 98 -4.71 12.06 -19.07
C PRO A 98 -4.49 11.08 -17.91
N THR A 99 -5.54 10.87 -17.12
CA THR A 99 -5.55 9.86 -16.07
C THR A 99 -6.94 9.21 -16.01
N PRO A 100 -7.09 8.03 -15.38
CA PRO A 100 -8.41 7.43 -15.16
C PRO A 100 -9.40 8.39 -14.45
N LEU A 101 -8.90 9.25 -13.55
CA LEU A 101 -9.68 10.27 -12.84
C LEU A 101 -9.87 11.58 -13.64
N GLY A 102 -9.57 11.57 -14.95
CA GLY A 102 -9.46 12.78 -15.75
C GLY A 102 -8.19 13.58 -15.43
N SER A 103 -7.97 14.66 -16.16
CA SER A 103 -6.81 15.52 -15.90
C SER A 103 -6.95 16.33 -14.61
N CYS A 104 -5.84 16.87 -14.11
CA CYS A 104 -5.89 17.66 -12.88
C CYS A 104 -6.55 19.03 -13.06
N TYR A 105 -7.08 19.58 -11.97
CA TYR A 105 -7.48 20.98 -11.85
C TYR A 105 -7.08 21.56 -10.50
N LEU A 106 -7.06 22.90 -10.40
CA LEU A 106 -6.82 23.60 -9.15
C LEU A 106 -8.10 23.66 -8.31
N ALA A 107 -8.00 23.34 -7.03
CA ALA A 107 -9.12 23.33 -6.10
C ALA A 107 -8.74 23.94 -4.74
N LYS A 108 -9.73 24.54 -4.06
CA LYS A 108 -9.63 24.89 -2.64
C LYS A 108 -10.23 23.78 -1.80
N PHE A 109 -9.48 23.33 -0.81
CA PHE A 109 -9.96 22.35 0.17
C PHE A 109 -10.35 23.04 1.48
N ARG A 110 -11.39 22.54 2.17
CA ARG A 110 -11.84 23.11 3.46
C ARG A 110 -10.77 23.05 4.55
N THR A 111 -9.95 22.00 4.50
CA THR A 111 -8.89 21.72 5.48
C THR A 111 -7.56 22.40 5.14
N MET A 112 -7.46 23.05 3.96
CA MET A 112 -6.22 23.65 3.48
C MET A 112 -6.40 25.14 3.22
N ARG A 113 -5.39 25.93 3.59
CA ARG A 113 -5.40 27.37 3.30
C ARG A 113 -5.02 27.69 1.85
N ARG A 114 -4.30 26.79 1.19
CA ARG A 114 -3.74 27.00 -0.15
C ARG A 114 -4.46 26.12 -1.17
N PRO A 115 -4.47 26.53 -2.45
CA PRO A 115 -4.91 25.66 -3.52
C PRO A 115 -4.06 24.39 -3.59
N ALA A 116 -4.68 23.33 -4.10
CA ALA A 116 -4.07 22.05 -4.39
C ALA A 116 -4.54 21.58 -5.77
N LEU A 117 -3.78 20.68 -6.38
CA LEU A 117 -4.26 19.92 -7.53
C LEU A 117 -5.23 18.85 -7.05
N ALA A 118 -6.29 18.63 -7.81
CA ALA A 118 -7.22 17.52 -7.63
C ALA A 118 -7.36 16.75 -8.95
N PHE A 119 -7.52 15.43 -8.85
CA PHE A 119 -7.83 14.50 -9.95
C PHE A 119 -9.13 13.79 -9.55
N GLY A 120 -10.16 13.83 -10.38
CA GLY A 120 -11.53 13.41 -9.99
C GLY A 120 -12.32 14.55 -9.32
N PRO A 121 -13.35 14.31 -8.52
CA PRO A 121 -13.80 13.01 -8.05
C PRO A 121 -14.46 12.19 -9.15
N SER A 122 -14.48 10.88 -8.96
CA SER A 122 -15.33 9.97 -9.73
C SER A 122 -16.80 10.04 -9.29
N SER A 123 -17.64 9.22 -9.93
CA SER A 123 -19.04 9.02 -9.55
C SER A 123 -19.21 8.63 -8.08
N GLU A 124 -18.31 7.81 -7.54
CA GLU A 124 -18.32 7.35 -6.15
C GLU A 124 -17.70 8.34 -5.17
N GLY A 125 -17.10 9.42 -5.68
CA GLY A 125 -16.52 10.48 -4.86
C GLY A 125 -15.03 10.33 -4.58
N ASP A 126 -14.37 9.32 -5.14
CA ASP A 126 -12.94 9.10 -4.98
C ASP A 126 -12.11 10.11 -5.78
N TYR A 127 -11.10 10.69 -5.14
CA TYR A 127 -10.16 11.61 -5.78
C TYR A 127 -8.75 11.51 -5.19
N LEU A 128 -7.78 11.88 -6.01
CA LEU A 128 -6.42 12.15 -5.58
C LEU A 128 -6.21 13.67 -5.51
N TYR A 129 -5.39 14.11 -4.58
CA TYR A 129 -5.05 15.52 -4.45
C TYR A 129 -3.57 15.70 -4.12
N PHE A 130 -2.96 16.74 -4.68
CA PHE A 130 -1.57 17.10 -4.45
C PHE A 130 -1.46 18.54 -3.96
N TRP A 131 -0.80 18.75 -2.82
CA TRP A 131 -0.60 20.08 -2.26
C TRP A 131 0.84 20.32 -1.84
N LEU A 132 1.22 21.60 -1.78
CA LEU A 132 2.54 22.04 -1.33
C LEU A 132 2.49 22.66 0.07
N THR A 133 3.59 22.54 0.80
CA THR A 133 3.79 23.23 2.08
C THR A 133 3.86 24.74 1.92
N GLY A 134 3.74 25.44 3.05
CA GLY A 134 3.81 26.91 3.13
C GLY A 134 5.04 27.54 2.46
N ASP A 135 6.17 26.85 2.56
CA ASP A 135 7.46 27.25 2.03
C ASP A 135 7.76 26.65 0.64
N GLY A 136 6.87 25.80 0.10
CA GLY A 136 7.04 25.14 -1.19
C GLY A 136 8.16 24.11 -1.25
N ASN A 137 8.75 23.72 -0.10
CA ASN A 137 9.87 22.76 -0.07
C ASN A 137 9.42 21.29 -0.09
N LEU A 138 8.16 21.02 0.26
CA LEU A 138 7.57 19.68 0.22
C LEU A 138 6.23 19.72 -0.49
N GLY A 139 5.94 18.62 -1.16
CA GLY A 139 4.62 18.28 -1.65
C GLY A 139 4.10 17.02 -0.99
N TYR A 140 2.79 16.86 -1.02
CA TYR A 140 2.12 15.67 -0.56
C TYR A 140 1.05 15.30 -1.57
N ILE A 141 1.03 14.03 -1.98
CA ILE A 141 -0.05 13.45 -2.77
C ILE A 141 -0.85 12.50 -1.89
N GLY A 142 -2.15 12.70 -1.80
CA GLY A 142 -3.04 11.94 -0.95
C GLY A 142 -4.28 11.45 -1.69
N TYR A 143 -5.00 10.53 -1.04
CA TYR A 143 -6.29 10.01 -1.48
C TYR A 143 -7.40 10.46 -0.52
N SER A 144 -8.59 10.69 -1.03
CA SER A 144 -9.80 10.84 -0.23
C SER A 144 -11.05 10.54 -1.05
N PHE A 145 -12.10 10.09 -0.37
CA PHE A 145 -13.45 9.90 -0.90
C PHE A 145 -14.44 10.96 -0.40
N LEU A 146 -13.98 11.88 0.46
CA LEU A 146 -14.82 12.92 1.06
C LEU A 146 -14.91 14.13 0.14
N THR A 147 -15.78 14.06 -0.87
CA THR A 147 -15.98 15.15 -1.87
C THR A 147 -16.35 16.48 -1.23
N SER A 148 -17.02 16.45 -0.07
CA SER A 148 -17.37 17.64 0.72
C SER A 148 -16.15 18.46 1.18
N MET A 149 -14.95 17.87 1.18
CA MET A 149 -13.69 18.57 1.47
C MET A 149 -13.28 19.53 0.34
N ILE A 150 -13.69 19.25 -0.91
CA ILE A 150 -13.50 20.15 -2.05
C ILE A 150 -14.50 21.30 -1.89
N LYS A 151 -14.00 22.48 -1.56
CA LYS A 151 -14.81 23.67 -1.33
C LYS A 151 -15.18 24.37 -2.63
N GLU A 152 -14.22 24.48 -3.54
CA GLU A 152 -14.33 25.28 -4.75
C GLU A 152 -13.36 24.75 -5.81
N ARG A 153 -13.83 24.59 -7.04
CA ARG A 153 -12.98 24.37 -8.22
C ARG A 153 -12.54 25.73 -8.75
N ILE A 154 -11.23 25.94 -8.85
CA ILE A 154 -10.62 27.18 -9.36
C ILE A 154 -10.49 27.11 -10.88
N THR A 155 -10.16 25.92 -11.40
CA THR A 155 -10.11 25.62 -12.83
C THR A 155 -10.94 24.37 -13.12
N GLU A 156 -11.26 24.14 -14.39
CA GLU A 156 -11.86 22.88 -14.85
C GLU A 156 -10.77 21.94 -15.41
N PRO A 157 -10.98 20.62 -15.34
CA PRO A 157 -10.10 19.65 -15.98
C PRO A 157 -10.20 19.76 -17.51
N LEU A 158 -9.07 19.62 -18.22
CA LEU A 158 -9.04 19.63 -19.69
C LEU A 158 -9.54 18.32 -20.29
N HIS A 159 -9.15 17.21 -19.67
CA HIS A 159 -9.64 15.86 -19.99
C HIS A 159 -10.68 15.45 -18.96
N PRO A 160 -11.90 15.07 -19.38
CA PRO A 160 -12.95 14.62 -18.48
C PRO A 160 -12.58 13.29 -17.81
N LEU A 161 -13.34 12.94 -16.77
CA LEU A 161 -13.29 11.61 -16.16
C LEU A 161 -13.56 10.55 -17.23
N ASN A 162 -12.83 9.43 -17.19
CA ASN A 162 -13.22 8.28 -17.99
C ASN A 162 -14.38 7.57 -17.26
N GLU A 163 -15.63 7.77 -17.69
CA GLU A 163 -16.83 7.29 -16.98
C GLU A 163 -17.07 5.76 -17.07
N ASN A 164 -16.24 5.01 -17.80
CA ASN A 164 -16.40 3.56 -17.97
C ASN A 164 -15.68 2.77 -16.87
N PHE A 165 -16.14 2.89 -15.63
CA PHE A 165 -15.82 1.91 -14.59
C PHE A 165 -17.04 1.02 -14.40
N GLY A 166 -16.86 -0.31 -14.49
CA GLY A 166 -17.97 -1.27 -14.45
C GLY A 166 -18.87 -1.10 -13.22
N THR A 167 -20.11 -1.58 -13.29
CA THR A 167 -21.13 -1.35 -12.25
C THR A 167 -21.21 -2.46 -11.19
N ASN A 168 -20.21 -3.36 -11.10
CA ASN A 168 -20.22 -4.50 -10.18
C ASN A 168 -19.15 -4.34 -9.08
N ALA A 169 -19.25 -5.14 -8.01
CA ALA A 169 -18.32 -5.07 -6.88
C ALA A 169 -16.84 -5.31 -7.27
N ALA A 170 -16.60 -6.18 -8.25
CA ALA A 170 -15.27 -6.42 -8.80
C ALA A 170 -14.68 -5.15 -9.44
N ALA A 171 -15.48 -4.46 -10.27
CA ALA A 171 -15.08 -3.21 -10.89
C ALA A 171 -14.77 -2.12 -9.85
N TYR A 172 -15.53 -2.05 -8.75
CA TYR A 172 -15.27 -1.11 -7.66
C TYR A 172 -13.95 -1.43 -6.92
N ILE A 173 -13.69 -2.72 -6.63
CA ILE A 173 -12.45 -3.15 -5.98
C ILE A 173 -11.23 -2.89 -6.88
N CYS A 174 -11.33 -3.20 -8.18
CA CYS A 174 -10.32 -2.82 -9.18
C CYS A 174 -10.09 -1.32 -9.15
N TYR A 175 -11.17 -0.55 -9.18
CA TYR A 175 -11.11 0.91 -9.20
C TYR A 175 -10.37 1.49 -7.99
N HIS A 176 -10.62 1.00 -6.77
CA HIS A 176 -9.88 1.44 -5.59
C HIS A 176 -8.38 1.08 -5.65
N SER A 177 -8.04 -0.15 -6.08
CA SER A 177 -6.65 -0.58 -6.24
C SER A 177 -5.93 0.21 -7.34
N ASP A 178 -6.63 0.51 -8.43
CA ASP A 178 -6.14 1.30 -9.55
C ASP A 178 -5.88 2.76 -9.12
N ILE A 179 -6.68 3.34 -8.22
CA ILE A 179 -6.40 4.67 -7.64
C ILE A 179 -5.09 4.65 -6.85
N MET A 180 -4.80 3.59 -6.09
CA MET A 180 -3.53 3.47 -5.37
C MET A 180 -2.34 3.30 -6.33
N LEU A 181 -2.52 2.53 -7.41
CA LEU A 181 -1.53 2.41 -8.48
C LEU A 181 -1.28 3.76 -9.15
N MET A 182 -2.35 4.51 -9.45
CA MET A 182 -2.31 5.85 -10.01
C MET A 182 -1.60 6.82 -9.07
N GLN A 183 -1.85 6.78 -7.75
CA GLN A 183 -1.14 7.61 -6.77
C GLN A 183 0.37 7.35 -6.80
N LYS A 184 0.79 6.08 -6.86
CA LYS A 184 2.22 5.71 -6.99
C LYS A 184 2.81 6.19 -8.32
N GLY A 185 2.05 6.07 -9.41
CA GLY A 185 2.43 6.56 -10.74
C GLY A 185 2.61 8.08 -10.76
N LEU A 186 1.64 8.82 -10.23
CA LEU A 186 1.69 10.28 -10.09
C LEU A 186 2.85 10.72 -9.21
N LYS A 187 3.05 10.08 -8.05
CA LYS A 187 4.20 10.36 -7.18
C LYS A 187 5.51 10.23 -7.94
N LYS A 188 5.71 9.11 -8.64
CA LYS A 188 6.93 8.86 -9.42
C LYS A 188 7.10 9.88 -10.55
N SER A 189 6.01 10.23 -11.24
CA SER A 189 6.01 11.26 -12.27
C SER A 189 6.40 12.62 -11.69
N MET A 190 5.82 13.01 -10.55
CA MET A 190 6.11 14.29 -9.88
C MET A 190 7.55 14.34 -9.35
N GLU A 191 8.06 13.25 -8.79
CA GLU A 191 9.47 13.14 -8.39
C GLU A 191 10.42 13.26 -9.57
N HIS A 192 10.04 12.72 -10.74
CA HIS A 192 10.80 12.88 -11.96
C HIS A 192 10.75 14.34 -12.46
N PHE A 193 9.56 14.93 -12.54
CA PHE A 193 9.35 16.32 -12.92
C PHE A 193 10.13 17.30 -12.03
N VAL A 194 10.18 17.06 -10.72
CA VAL A 194 11.01 17.86 -9.80
C VAL A 194 12.49 17.81 -10.18
N LYS A 195 13.00 16.65 -10.62
CA LYS A 195 14.41 16.44 -10.97
C LYS A 195 14.77 16.91 -12.38
N THR A 196 13.89 16.70 -13.35
CA THR A 196 14.20 16.87 -14.78
C THR A 196 13.40 17.98 -15.46
N GLY A 197 12.28 18.40 -14.88
CA GLY A 197 11.31 19.27 -15.52
C GLY A 197 10.38 18.55 -16.51
N GLU A 198 10.54 17.24 -16.69
CA GLU A 198 9.74 16.43 -17.62
C GLU A 198 8.67 15.63 -16.86
N VAL A 199 7.48 15.53 -17.45
CA VAL A 199 6.38 14.74 -16.88
C VAL A 199 6.41 13.34 -17.46
N LEU A 200 6.47 12.33 -16.58
CA LEU A 200 6.30 10.94 -17.01
C LEU A 200 4.82 10.63 -17.19
N PRO A 201 4.46 9.81 -18.20
CA PRO A 201 3.12 9.26 -18.32
C PRO A 201 2.70 8.57 -17.00
N VAL A 202 1.50 8.90 -16.55
CA VAL A 202 0.87 8.23 -15.40
C VAL A 202 0.20 6.99 -15.97
N LEU A 203 0.55 5.82 -15.46
CA LEU A 203 0.10 4.51 -15.97
C LEU A 203 -1.39 4.55 -16.30
N GLU A 204 -1.75 4.19 -17.53
CA GLU A 204 -3.13 3.81 -17.86
C GLU A 204 -3.50 2.64 -16.96
N SER A 205 -4.67 2.68 -16.32
CA SER A 205 -5.23 1.50 -15.64
C SER A 205 -5.23 0.38 -16.67
N ARG A 206 -4.36 -0.61 -16.47
CA ARG A 206 -4.49 -1.88 -17.19
C ARG A 206 -5.75 -2.52 -16.62
N HIS A 207 -6.56 -3.14 -17.47
CA HIS A 207 -7.66 -3.97 -16.99
C HIS A 207 -7.13 -4.96 -15.96
N SER A 208 -7.39 -4.66 -14.69
CA SER A 208 -7.10 -5.54 -13.57
C SER A 208 -8.25 -6.54 -13.48
N THR A 209 -7.91 -7.80 -13.22
CA THR A 209 -8.90 -8.86 -13.07
C THR A 209 -9.05 -9.19 -11.59
N VAL A 210 -10.30 -9.29 -11.13
CA VAL A 210 -10.60 -9.66 -9.74
C VAL A 210 -10.83 -11.16 -9.62
N TYR A 211 -10.26 -11.74 -8.58
CA TYR A 211 -10.52 -13.11 -8.17
C TYR A 211 -10.93 -13.17 -6.71
N THR A 212 -11.93 -13.98 -6.38
CA THR A 212 -12.28 -14.28 -4.99
C THR A 212 -11.40 -15.41 -4.48
N PHE A 213 -10.87 -15.25 -3.27
CA PHE A 213 -10.07 -16.25 -2.57
C PHE A 213 -10.80 -16.61 -1.27
N THR A 214 -11.41 -17.79 -1.25
CA THR A 214 -12.34 -18.23 -0.20
C THR A 214 -11.84 -19.49 0.49
N GLU A 215 -11.87 -19.52 1.82
CA GLU A 215 -11.56 -20.70 2.63
C GLU A 215 -12.84 -21.53 2.87
N ASP A 216 -12.88 -22.80 2.48
CA ASP A 216 -14.12 -23.60 2.54
C ASP A 216 -14.22 -24.59 3.73
N PHE A 217 -13.13 -25.06 4.36
CA PHE A 217 -13.24 -26.11 5.40
C PHE A 217 -12.04 -26.28 6.35
N LYS A 218 -12.30 -26.57 7.64
CA LYS A 218 -11.30 -26.61 8.76
C LYS A 218 -11.13 -27.97 9.50
N LEU A 219 -11.71 -29.09 9.04
CA LEU A 219 -11.73 -30.35 9.85
C LEU A 219 -10.51 -31.28 9.68
N MET A 220 -9.82 -31.29 8.52
CA MET A 220 -8.67 -32.18 8.23
C MET A 220 -7.47 -31.46 7.57
N GLY A 221 -7.52 -30.14 7.51
CA GLY A 221 -6.63 -29.29 6.73
C GLY A 221 -7.26 -27.93 6.48
N GLN A 222 -6.71 -27.19 5.53
CA GLN A 222 -7.28 -25.97 4.98
C GLN A 222 -7.44 -26.14 3.47
N ARG A 223 -8.55 -25.65 2.94
CA ARG A 223 -8.82 -25.61 1.51
C ARG A 223 -9.22 -24.21 1.12
N PHE A 224 -8.65 -23.74 0.01
CA PHE A 224 -9.04 -22.47 -0.57
C PHE A 224 -9.42 -22.65 -2.04
N ASP A 225 -10.37 -21.86 -2.49
CA ASP A 225 -10.75 -21.74 -3.88
C ASP A 225 -10.39 -20.34 -4.38
N LEU A 226 -9.74 -20.27 -5.54
CA LEU A 226 -9.60 -19.03 -6.30
C LEU A 226 -10.58 -19.06 -7.47
N ARG A 227 -11.51 -18.12 -7.51
CA ARG A 227 -12.54 -18.03 -8.57
C ARG A 227 -12.49 -16.69 -9.29
N ASN A 228 -12.83 -16.67 -10.58
CA ASN A 228 -12.95 -15.42 -11.35
C ASN A 228 -14.29 -14.70 -11.06
N GLU A 229 -14.52 -13.57 -11.73
CA GLU A 229 -15.73 -12.75 -11.58
C GLU A 229 -17.04 -13.50 -11.93
N ASP A 230 -16.96 -14.49 -12.81
CA ASP A 230 -18.09 -15.36 -13.19
C ASP A 230 -18.33 -16.52 -12.20
N GLY A 231 -17.48 -16.65 -11.17
CA GLY A 231 -17.53 -17.71 -10.17
C GLY A 231 -16.90 -19.04 -10.63
N GLU A 232 -16.25 -19.06 -11.79
CA GLU A 232 -15.52 -20.22 -12.31
C GLU A 232 -14.28 -20.47 -11.46
N LEU A 233 -14.06 -21.74 -11.11
CA LEU A 233 -12.90 -22.18 -10.35
C LEU A 233 -11.64 -22.13 -11.22
N ILE A 234 -10.67 -21.31 -10.83
CA ILE A 234 -9.38 -21.16 -11.50
C ILE A 234 -8.33 -22.06 -10.83
N TYR A 235 -8.21 -21.95 -9.51
CA TYR A 235 -7.31 -22.78 -8.71
C TYR A 235 -8.02 -23.34 -7.49
N HIS A 236 -7.74 -24.61 -7.19
CA HIS A 236 -8.04 -25.19 -5.89
C HIS A 236 -6.74 -25.37 -5.10
N ILE A 237 -6.77 -25.02 -3.82
CA ILE A 237 -5.62 -25.04 -2.93
C ILE A 237 -5.88 -26.02 -1.81
N GLU A 238 -4.94 -26.94 -1.59
CA GLU A 238 -5.00 -27.89 -0.48
C GLU A 238 -3.81 -27.74 0.46
N GLY A 239 -4.10 -27.54 1.75
CA GLY A 239 -3.15 -27.62 2.84
C GLY A 239 -3.53 -28.75 3.79
N THR A 240 -2.67 -29.76 3.94
CA THR A 240 -2.90 -30.85 4.89
C THR A 240 -2.31 -30.51 6.26
N MET A 241 -3.01 -30.87 7.34
CA MET A 241 -2.46 -30.74 8.70
C MET A 241 -1.08 -31.43 8.79
N PRO A 242 -0.05 -30.79 9.38
CA PRO A 242 -0.11 -29.59 10.24
C PRO A 242 0.08 -28.24 9.52
N LEU A 243 -0.39 -28.10 8.27
CA LEU A 243 -0.40 -26.85 7.49
C LEU A 243 1.00 -26.29 7.23
N LYS A 244 1.94 -27.20 6.97
CA LYS A 244 3.31 -26.89 6.57
C LYS A 244 3.47 -26.75 5.07
N GLN A 245 2.59 -27.39 4.31
CA GLN A 245 2.65 -27.43 2.86
C GLN A 245 1.28 -27.08 2.31
N PHE A 246 1.28 -26.26 1.27
CA PHE A 246 0.10 -25.93 0.48
C PHE A 246 0.40 -26.21 -0.97
N TYR A 247 -0.53 -26.85 -1.65
CA TYR A 247 -0.45 -27.21 -3.05
C TYR A 247 -1.53 -26.46 -3.81
N ILE A 248 -1.17 -25.83 -4.93
CA ILE A 248 -2.07 -25.09 -5.81
C ILE A 248 -2.25 -25.91 -7.09
N TYR A 249 -3.49 -26.29 -7.36
CA TYR A 249 -3.87 -27.08 -8.52
C TYR A 249 -4.71 -26.27 -9.49
N ASP A 250 -4.50 -26.46 -10.79
CA ASP A 250 -5.39 -25.96 -11.84
C ASP A 250 -6.69 -26.79 -11.95
N ALA A 251 -7.60 -26.34 -12.83
CA ALA A 251 -8.86 -27.03 -13.10
C ALA A 251 -8.68 -28.46 -13.67
N GLN A 252 -7.48 -28.81 -14.16
CA GLN A 252 -7.14 -30.16 -14.62
C GLN A 252 -6.48 -31.00 -13.51
N ASN A 253 -6.43 -30.48 -12.29
CA ASN A 253 -5.79 -31.11 -11.12
C ASN A 253 -4.27 -31.30 -11.28
N THR A 254 -3.62 -30.43 -12.05
CA THR A 254 -2.16 -30.38 -12.19
C THR A 254 -1.57 -29.44 -11.14
N GLU A 255 -0.53 -29.88 -10.42
CA GLU A 255 0.19 -29.02 -9.47
C GLU A 255 0.92 -27.90 -10.23
N ILE A 256 0.53 -26.64 -9.96
CA ILE A 256 1.16 -25.45 -10.56
C ILE A 256 2.15 -24.83 -9.59
N PHE A 257 1.81 -24.78 -8.30
CA PHE A 257 2.61 -24.14 -7.27
C PHE A 257 2.58 -24.95 -5.98
N ARG A 258 3.67 -24.91 -5.23
CA ARG A 258 3.76 -25.43 -3.87
C ARG A 258 4.42 -24.41 -2.95
N VAL A 259 3.84 -24.23 -1.77
CA VAL A 259 4.36 -23.34 -0.72
C VAL A 259 4.67 -24.17 0.52
N GLU A 260 5.90 -24.07 1.03
CA GLU A 260 6.36 -24.82 2.19
C GLU A 260 6.81 -23.88 3.32
N LYS A 261 6.18 -23.98 4.48
CA LYS A 261 6.56 -23.24 5.69
C LYS A 261 7.80 -23.86 6.31
N ARG A 262 8.85 -23.07 6.51
CA ARG A 262 10.03 -23.50 7.28
C ARG A 262 9.77 -23.36 8.78
N ILE A 263 10.18 -24.37 9.52
CA ILE A 263 10.08 -24.44 10.99
C ILE A 263 11.44 -24.06 11.59
N LEU A 264 11.45 -23.61 12.85
CA LEU A 264 12.65 -23.19 13.60
C LEU A 264 13.30 -21.89 13.08
N HIS A 265 12.58 -21.11 12.27
CA HIS A 265 12.97 -19.75 11.93
C HIS A 265 12.34 -18.76 12.91
N ALA A 266 13.11 -17.77 13.36
CA ALA A 266 12.64 -16.74 14.30
C ALA A 266 11.52 -15.87 13.71
N LEU A 267 11.52 -15.69 12.38
CA LEU A 267 10.49 -15.01 11.63
C LEU A 267 9.89 -15.95 10.56
N PRO A 268 8.61 -15.79 10.21
CA PRO A 268 7.97 -16.58 9.16
C PRO A 268 8.79 -16.59 7.86
N THR A 269 9.05 -17.80 7.37
CA THR A 269 9.90 -18.08 6.22
C THR A 269 9.27 -19.22 5.42
N TYR A 270 9.17 -19.05 4.11
CA TYR A 270 8.48 -19.99 3.22
C TYR A 270 9.27 -20.20 1.93
N ASP A 271 9.38 -21.46 1.52
CA ASP A 271 10.00 -21.85 0.25
C ASP A 271 8.88 -22.05 -0.80
N PHE A 272 9.08 -21.45 -1.96
CA PHE A 272 8.12 -21.41 -3.07
C PHE A 272 8.65 -22.29 -4.19
N TYR A 273 7.80 -23.16 -4.75
CA TYR A 273 8.12 -24.00 -5.89
C TYR A 273 7.10 -23.81 -7.00
N TYR A 274 7.57 -23.56 -8.22
CA TYR A 274 6.73 -23.45 -9.41
C TYR A 274 6.94 -24.68 -10.29
N ARG A 275 5.89 -25.46 -10.51
CA ARG A 275 5.93 -26.72 -11.29
C ARG A 275 7.08 -27.65 -10.85
N GLY A 276 7.29 -27.78 -9.53
CA GLY A 276 8.33 -28.62 -8.94
C GLY A 276 9.73 -28.02 -8.87
N GLU A 277 10.01 -26.89 -9.55
CA GLU A 277 11.29 -26.19 -9.45
C GLU A 277 11.28 -25.13 -8.34
N GLU A 278 12.42 -24.92 -7.66
CA GLU A 278 12.56 -23.84 -6.67
C GLU A 278 12.35 -22.48 -7.36
N TYR A 279 11.34 -21.75 -6.90
CA TYR A 279 11.01 -20.42 -7.39
C TYR A 279 11.72 -19.34 -6.56
N GLY A 280 11.75 -19.53 -5.23
CA GLY A 280 12.49 -18.66 -4.32
C GLY A 280 12.07 -18.84 -2.86
N ARG A 281 12.70 -18.06 -1.97
CA ARG A 281 12.39 -18.04 -0.55
C ARG A 281 11.81 -16.70 -0.12
N LEU A 282 10.60 -16.73 0.43
CA LEU A 282 9.90 -15.59 0.99
C LEU A 282 10.19 -15.46 2.49
N GLU A 283 10.75 -14.32 2.90
CA GLU A 283 11.15 -14.07 4.29
C GLU A 283 10.48 -12.80 4.83
N LYS A 284 9.84 -12.89 6.01
CA LYS A 284 9.38 -11.70 6.73
C LYS A 284 10.57 -10.86 7.19
N LYS A 285 10.46 -9.55 7.02
CA LYS A 285 11.42 -8.56 7.50
C LYS A 285 10.97 -8.04 8.85
N PHE A 286 11.95 -7.82 9.72
CA PHE A 286 11.70 -7.15 11.00
C PHE A 286 11.43 -5.66 10.74
N GLN A 287 10.15 -5.29 10.74
CA GLN A 287 9.68 -3.93 10.59
C GLN A 287 8.58 -3.68 11.63
N LEU A 288 8.55 -2.46 12.18
CA LEU A 288 7.63 -2.09 13.27
C LEU A 288 6.27 -1.61 12.78
N ILE A 289 6.20 -1.09 11.56
CA ILE A 289 5.03 -0.32 11.10
C ILE A 289 4.04 -1.17 10.31
N ARG A 290 4.58 -2.09 9.50
CA ARG A 290 3.80 -2.88 8.55
C ARG A 290 4.53 -4.17 8.28
N ASP A 291 3.77 -5.19 7.91
CA ASP A 291 4.36 -6.43 7.47
C ASP A 291 4.98 -6.31 6.08
N THR A 292 6.20 -6.82 5.95
CA THR A 292 6.91 -6.87 4.67
C THR A 292 7.64 -8.18 4.55
N PHE A 293 7.40 -8.87 3.44
CA PHE A 293 8.11 -10.07 3.06
C PHE A 293 8.86 -9.81 1.76
N THR A 294 10.03 -10.45 1.60
CA THR A 294 10.80 -10.34 0.36
C THR A 294 11.28 -11.68 -0.10
N MET A 295 11.36 -11.84 -1.41
CA MET A 295 11.89 -13.02 -2.08
C MET A 295 12.78 -12.59 -3.25
N ASN A 296 13.92 -13.25 -3.44
CA ASN A 296 14.71 -13.09 -4.66
C ASN A 296 14.30 -14.20 -5.63
N VAL A 297 13.94 -13.81 -6.85
CA VAL A 297 13.58 -14.70 -7.97
C VAL A 297 14.47 -14.40 -9.17
N LYS A 298 14.40 -15.21 -10.23
CA LYS A 298 15.23 -15.05 -11.44
C LYS A 298 15.04 -13.67 -12.09
N GLU A 299 13.84 -13.13 -12.03
CA GLU A 299 13.42 -11.85 -12.60
C GLU A 299 13.79 -10.65 -11.73
N GLY A 300 14.20 -10.87 -10.46
CA GLY A 300 14.63 -9.83 -9.54
C GLY A 300 14.04 -9.96 -8.14
N LYS A 301 13.77 -8.83 -7.50
CA LYS A 301 13.31 -8.81 -6.10
C LYS A 301 11.79 -8.69 -6.04
N LEU A 302 11.15 -9.70 -5.47
CA LEU A 302 9.75 -9.68 -5.11
C LEU A 302 9.55 -9.16 -3.68
N VAL A 303 8.52 -8.34 -3.49
CA VAL A 303 8.13 -7.77 -2.21
C VAL A 303 6.63 -7.94 -2.03
N LEU A 304 6.21 -8.62 -0.96
CA LEU A 304 4.84 -8.62 -0.45
C LEU A 304 4.80 -7.63 0.71
N ARG A 305 4.04 -6.55 0.60
CA ARG A 305 4.06 -5.42 1.55
C ARG A 305 2.65 -5.06 1.95
N GLU A 306 2.38 -5.04 3.26
CA GLU A 306 1.11 -4.59 3.82
C GLU A 306 0.89 -3.10 3.56
N TYR A 307 -0.37 -2.72 3.38
CA TYR A 307 -0.80 -1.34 3.23
C TYR A 307 -0.83 -0.66 4.60
N ALA A 308 0.03 0.34 4.78
CA ALA A 308 0.11 1.07 6.03
C ALA A 308 -0.99 2.14 6.11
N GLY A 309 -1.92 1.95 7.07
CA GLY A 309 -2.97 2.90 7.39
C GLY A 309 -4.32 2.64 6.72
N SER A 310 -4.54 1.45 6.13
CA SER A 310 -5.88 0.97 5.74
C SER A 310 -6.55 0.25 6.91
N LEU A 311 -7.87 0.10 6.82
CA LEU A 311 -8.60 -0.90 7.60
C LEU A 311 -8.38 -2.28 6.96
N GLY A 312 -8.24 -3.31 7.78
CA GLY A 312 -8.00 -4.68 7.35
C GLY A 312 -6.58 -4.96 6.84
N HIS A 313 -6.33 -6.23 6.53
CA HIS A 313 -5.06 -6.79 6.09
C HIS A 313 -4.93 -6.77 4.57
N ASN A 314 -4.48 -5.64 4.02
CA ASN A 314 -4.31 -5.45 2.58
C ASN A 314 -2.83 -5.47 2.19
N PHE A 315 -2.47 -6.15 1.11
CA PHE A 315 -1.08 -6.31 0.68
C PHE A 315 -0.89 -6.00 -0.81
N PHE A 316 0.25 -5.39 -1.13
CA PHE A 316 0.76 -5.28 -2.50
C PHE A 316 1.77 -6.37 -2.80
N VAL A 317 1.73 -6.90 -4.02
CA VAL A 317 2.79 -7.75 -4.57
C VAL A 317 3.56 -6.95 -5.62
N LEU A 318 4.85 -6.73 -5.38
CA LEU A 318 5.73 -5.95 -6.25
C LEU A 318 6.89 -6.81 -6.75
N LEU A 319 7.23 -6.68 -8.03
CA LEU A 319 8.45 -7.23 -8.63
C LEU A 319 9.31 -6.09 -9.17
N ASN A 320 10.50 -5.89 -8.61
CA ASN A 320 11.38 -4.78 -8.96
C ASN A 320 10.67 -3.40 -8.90
N ASP A 321 9.79 -3.23 -7.91
CA ASP A 321 8.95 -2.04 -7.68
C ASP A 321 7.79 -1.86 -8.68
N ARG A 322 7.61 -2.79 -9.61
CA ARG A 322 6.43 -2.89 -10.47
C ARG A 322 5.33 -3.67 -9.73
N MET A 323 4.14 -3.10 -9.59
CA MET A 323 3.00 -3.77 -8.98
C MET A 323 2.51 -4.90 -9.90
N LEU A 324 2.44 -6.13 -9.38
CA LEU A 324 1.89 -7.30 -10.08
C LEU A 324 0.43 -7.55 -9.72
N GLY A 325 0.05 -7.20 -8.49
CA GLY A 325 -1.29 -7.39 -7.96
C GLY A 325 -1.42 -6.91 -6.52
N SER A 326 -2.60 -7.09 -5.96
CA SER A 326 -2.89 -6.87 -4.55
C SER A 326 -3.75 -8.00 -3.98
N ILE A 327 -3.59 -8.26 -2.69
CA ILE A 327 -4.42 -9.19 -1.92
C ILE A 327 -5.12 -8.32 -0.88
N MET A 328 -6.43 -8.20 -0.97
CA MET A 328 -7.22 -7.31 -0.15
C MET A 328 -8.20 -8.10 0.71
N GLU A 329 -8.33 -7.72 1.96
CA GLU A 329 -9.37 -8.26 2.83
C GLU A 329 -10.72 -7.75 2.33
N ASN A 330 -11.70 -8.65 2.28
CA ASN A 330 -13.01 -8.31 1.76
C ASN A 330 -13.87 -7.60 2.82
N LEU A 331 -13.73 -6.28 2.92
CA LEU A 331 -14.46 -5.45 3.89
C LEU A 331 -15.95 -5.21 3.52
N GLU A 332 -16.35 -5.38 2.26
CA GLU A 332 -17.72 -5.10 1.80
C GLU A 332 -18.67 -6.31 1.80
N PHE A 333 -18.15 -7.54 1.81
CA PHE A 333 -19.01 -8.74 1.76
C PHE A 333 -19.51 -9.23 3.13
N THR A 334 -19.29 -8.48 4.21
CA THR A 334 -19.82 -8.82 5.54
C THR A 334 -21.30 -8.47 5.74
N LEU A 335 -21.97 -7.85 4.76
CA LEU A 335 -23.42 -7.59 4.82
C LEU A 335 -24.16 -8.46 3.79
N LYS A 336 -24.55 -9.65 4.28
CA LYS A 336 -25.41 -10.66 3.63
C LYS A 336 -24.69 -11.61 2.65
N ASN A 337 -23.75 -12.41 3.14
CA ASN A 337 -23.79 -13.88 3.02
C ASN A 337 -22.58 -14.53 3.73
N VAL A 338 -22.88 -15.22 4.83
CA VAL A 338 -22.26 -16.48 5.30
C VAL A 338 -20.74 -16.51 5.54
N VAL A 339 -20.35 -16.44 6.82
CA VAL A 339 -19.37 -17.31 7.54
C VAL A 339 -18.04 -17.73 6.84
N PHE A 340 -17.36 -16.89 6.05
CA PHE A 340 -16.03 -17.24 5.52
C PHE A 340 -15.07 -16.05 5.45
N ASP A 341 -13.79 -16.28 5.80
CA ASP A 341 -12.68 -15.33 5.67
C ASP A 341 -12.38 -15.15 4.18
N ASN A 342 -13.08 -14.22 3.54
CA ASN A 342 -12.92 -13.95 2.11
C ASN A 342 -11.87 -12.86 1.90
N SER A 343 -10.90 -13.14 1.02
CA SER A 343 -10.02 -12.11 0.46
C SER A 343 -10.22 -12.02 -1.04
N VAL A 344 -9.74 -10.93 -1.62
CA VAL A 344 -9.82 -10.66 -3.04
C VAL A 344 -8.42 -10.49 -3.58
N VAL A 345 -8.11 -11.20 -4.67
CA VAL A 345 -6.85 -11.11 -5.38
C VAL A 345 -7.07 -10.31 -6.65
N ILE A 346 -6.42 -9.15 -6.74
CA ILE A 346 -6.43 -8.29 -7.93
C ILE A 346 -5.15 -8.57 -8.70
N CYS A 347 -5.29 -8.93 -9.98
CA CYS A 347 -4.20 -9.28 -10.85
C CYS A 347 -4.06 -8.28 -12.00
N TYR A 348 -2.89 -7.66 -12.16
CA TYR A 348 -2.61 -6.73 -13.26
C TYR A 348 -1.97 -7.42 -14.47
N GLU A 349 -1.38 -8.60 -14.28
CA GLU A 349 -0.68 -9.37 -15.30
C GLU A 349 -0.95 -10.86 -15.05
N GLU A 350 -1.89 -11.45 -15.80
CA GLU A 350 -2.44 -12.81 -15.58
C GLU A 350 -1.38 -13.91 -15.44
N GLN A 351 -0.24 -13.76 -16.13
CA GLN A 351 0.89 -14.70 -16.03
C GLN A 351 1.43 -14.87 -14.59
N TYR A 352 1.20 -13.88 -13.70
CA TYR A 352 1.60 -13.94 -12.30
C TYR A 352 0.46 -14.40 -11.36
N LEU A 353 -0.71 -14.74 -11.88
CA LEU A 353 -1.83 -15.18 -11.05
C LEU A 353 -1.47 -16.36 -10.12
N PRO A 354 -0.78 -17.43 -10.56
CA PRO A 354 -0.37 -18.51 -9.65
C PRO A 354 0.48 -18.03 -8.47
N LEU A 355 1.37 -17.07 -8.73
CA LEU A 355 2.23 -16.47 -7.72
C LEU A 355 1.42 -15.59 -6.76
N LEU A 356 0.47 -14.80 -7.27
CA LEU A 356 -0.45 -14.02 -6.43
C LEU A 356 -1.30 -14.93 -5.54
N THR A 357 -1.77 -16.07 -6.06
CA THR A 357 -2.48 -17.09 -5.26
C THR A 357 -1.60 -17.67 -4.16
N ALA A 358 -0.35 -18.01 -4.47
CA ALA A 358 0.62 -18.47 -3.47
C ALA A 358 0.88 -17.42 -2.37
N MET A 359 0.90 -16.14 -2.76
CA MET A 359 1.02 -15.01 -1.82
C MET A 359 -0.27 -14.80 -1.00
N ALA A 360 -1.45 -15.10 -1.54
CA ALA A 360 -2.72 -15.01 -0.81
C ALA A 360 -2.81 -16.05 0.31
N ILE A 361 -2.38 -17.29 0.04
CA ILE A 361 -2.21 -18.33 1.07
C ILE A 361 -1.32 -17.80 2.21
N MET A 362 -0.23 -17.15 1.82
CA MET A 362 0.74 -16.57 2.74
C MET A 362 0.15 -15.48 3.64
N VAL A 363 -0.65 -14.58 3.08
CA VAL A 363 -1.38 -13.56 3.83
C VAL A 363 -2.37 -14.22 4.79
N ALA A 364 -3.20 -15.16 4.33
CA ALA A 364 -4.15 -15.87 5.18
C ALA A 364 -3.46 -16.61 6.35
N ARG A 365 -2.28 -17.20 6.11
CA ARG A 365 -1.49 -17.86 7.14
C ARG A 365 -0.86 -16.91 8.15
N GLU A 366 -0.55 -15.69 7.75
CA GLU A 366 -0.01 -14.67 8.64
C GLU A 366 -1.10 -14.10 9.54
N ILE A 367 -2.27 -13.78 8.97
CA ILE A 367 -3.46 -13.31 9.72
C ILE A 367 -3.84 -14.34 10.79
N ALA A 368 -4.06 -15.60 10.40
CA ALA A 368 -4.43 -16.66 11.34
C ALA A 368 -3.41 -16.84 12.48
N ARG A 369 -2.12 -16.60 12.22
CA ARG A 369 -1.07 -16.72 13.23
C ARG A 369 -1.08 -15.52 14.20
N ASP A 370 -1.44 -14.34 13.72
CA ASP A 370 -1.51 -13.16 14.60
C ASP A 370 -2.79 -13.21 15.45
N ASP A 371 -3.91 -13.73 14.92
CA ASP A 371 -5.12 -14.05 15.70
C ASP A 371 -4.84 -15.08 16.82
N GLU A 372 -4.05 -16.13 16.53
CA GLU A 372 -3.62 -17.12 17.53
C GLU A 372 -2.83 -16.47 18.68
N LYS A 373 -2.06 -15.41 18.42
CA LYS A 373 -1.31 -14.69 19.46
C LYS A 373 -2.15 -13.73 20.25
N GLU A 374 -3.13 -13.07 19.64
CA GLU A 374 -4.02 -12.14 20.35
C GLU A 374 -4.95 -12.88 21.33
N ASN A 375 -5.28 -14.13 21.02
CA ASN A 375 -6.13 -14.98 21.85
C ASN A 375 -5.37 -15.84 22.88
N ALA A 376 -4.04 -15.74 22.95
CA ALA A 376 -3.18 -16.46 23.89
C ALA A 376 -2.69 -15.55 25.02
#